data_AF-A0A5A7N942-F1
#
_entry.id   AF-A0A5A7N942-F1
#
_cell.length_a   1.000
_cell.length_b   1.000
_cell.length_c   1.000
_cell.angle_alpha   90.00
_cell.angle_beta   90.00
_cell.angle_gamma   90.00
#
_symmetry.space_group_name_H-M   'P 1'
#
loop_
_entity.id
_entity.type
_entity.pdbx_description
1 polymer ?
#
loop_
_entity_poly.entity_id
_entity_poly.type
_entity_poly.pdbx_seq_one_letter_code
_entity_poly.pdbx_strand_id
1 'polypeptide(L)'
;MDYRPNIMAVTWYVNEVLPHLRDTYPDLLFAIVGMAPSDAVLKLGEQPNVLVTGGVPDIRPYVQHALAACLPLTIARGIQNKALEAMAMEKTILATPDAMAGIRDCPDAPVHIARNRDEMITQSRVILESQNLRAPKARAFVIDHYGWDANLKQYETDILGWAS
;
A
#
# COMPACT_ATOMS: atom_id res chain seq x y z
N MET A 1 -14.12 3.65 3.25
CA MET A 1 -13.82 2.97 2.00
C MET A 1 -15.14 2.79 1.28
N ASP A 2 -15.74 3.93 0.98
CA ASP A 2 -16.83 4.13 0.02
C ASP A 2 -16.28 4.50 -1.37
N TYR A 3 -14.95 4.65 -1.48
CA TYR A 3 -14.27 4.91 -2.73
C TYR A 3 -14.15 3.64 -3.60
N ARG A 4 -14.88 3.64 -4.74
CA ARG A 4 -15.01 2.50 -5.66
C ARG A 4 -13.68 1.82 -6.05
N PRO A 5 -12.58 2.53 -6.39
CA PRO A 5 -11.31 1.88 -6.72
C PRO A 5 -10.72 1.04 -5.59
N ASN A 6 -10.83 1.50 -4.34
CA ASN A 6 -10.32 0.73 -3.20
C ASN A 6 -11.16 -0.52 -2.96
N ILE A 7 -12.49 -0.42 -3.09
CA ILE A 7 -13.41 -1.56 -2.98
C ILE A 7 -13.07 -2.61 -4.06
N MET A 8 -12.93 -2.18 -5.32
CA MET A 8 -12.58 -3.08 -6.42
C MET A 8 -11.24 -3.80 -6.17
N ALA A 9 -10.23 -3.06 -5.69
CA ALA A 9 -8.90 -3.61 -5.44
C ALA A 9 -8.91 -4.68 -4.34
N VAL A 10 -9.53 -4.41 -3.19
CA VAL A 10 -9.57 -5.38 -2.09
C VAL A 10 -10.45 -6.58 -2.40
N THR A 11 -11.60 -6.37 -3.05
CA THR A 11 -12.48 -7.47 -3.50
C THR A 11 -11.77 -8.37 -4.49
N TRP A 12 -11.06 -7.79 -5.48
CA TRP A 12 -10.30 -8.57 -6.45
C TRP A 12 -9.19 -9.38 -5.79
N TYR A 13 -8.40 -8.79 -4.89
CA TYR A 13 -7.33 -9.52 -4.20
C TYR A 13 -7.86 -10.68 -3.36
N VAL A 14 -8.93 -10.44 -2.58
CA VAL A 14 -9.55 -11.45 -1.73
C VAL A 14 -10.12 -12.61 -2.55
N ASN A 15 -10.73 -12.35 -3.70
CA ASN A 15 -11.38 -13.39 -4.50
C ASN A 15 -10.41 -14.11 -5.46
N GLU A 16 -9.44 -13.41 -6.04
CA GLU A 16 -8.63 -13.92 -7.15
C GLU A 16 -7.18 -14.26 -6.77
N VAL A 17 -6.67 -13.75 -5.63
CA VAL A 17 -5.26 -13.92 -5.25
C VAL A 17 -5.12 -14.68 -3.94
N LEU A 18 -5.79 -14.22 -2.89
CA LEU A 18 -5.67 -14.77 -1.54
C LEU A 18 -5.94 -16.29 -1.46
N PRO A 19 -6.92 -16.88 -2.17
CA PRO A 19 -7.18 -18.32 -2.10
C PRO A 19 -5.97 -19.16 -2.53
N HIS A 20 -5.19 -18.69 -3.50
CA HIS A 20 -4.00 -19.38 -4.00
C HIS A 20 -2.78 -19.27 -3.08
N LEU A 21 -2.82 -18.35 -2.11
CA LEU A 21 -1.77 -18.19 -1.10
C LEU A 21 -2.10 -18.98 0.15
N ARG A 22 -3.37 -18.97 0.56
CA ARG A 22 -3.83 -19.61 1.81
C ARG A 22 -3.49 -21.10 1.89
N ASP A 23 -3.56 -21.83 0.78
CA ASP A 23 -3.24 -23.27 0.76
C ASP A 23 -1.80 -23.57 1.18
N THR A 24 -0.87 -22.63 0.91
CA THR A 24 0.54 -22.74 1.31
C THR A 24 0.83 -22.02 2.64
N TYR A 25 0.12 -20.92 2.92
CA TYR A 25 0.32 -20.08 4.10
C TYR A 25 -0.99 -19.95 4.89
N PRO A 26 -1.36 -20.96 5.70
CA PRO A 26 -2.65 -20.99 6.41
C PRO A 26 -2.80 -19.87 7.44
N ASP A 27 -1.69 -19.33 7.96
CA ASP A 27 -1.67 -18.23 8.93
C ASP A 27 -1.61 -16.83 8.28
N LEU A 28 -1.59 -16.76 6.94
CA LEU A 28 -1.61 -15.47 6.23
C LEU A 28 -2.88 -14.71 6.58
N LEU A 29 -2.77 -13.42 6.90
CA LEU A 29 -3.93 -12.56 7.15
C LEU A 29 -3.90 -11.35 6.22
N PHE A 30 -4.95 -11.17 5.42
CA PHE A 30 -5.17 -9.97 4.63
C PHE A 30 -6.05 -8.99 5.43
N ALA A 31 -5.41 -7.98 6.01
CA ALA A 31 -6.09 -6.96 6.81
C ALA A 31 -6.52 -5.75 5.94
N ILE A 32 -7.82 -5.48 5.90
CA ILE A 32 -8.43 -4.30 5.31
C ILE A 32 -8.71 -3.30 6.44
N VAL A 33 -7.92 -2.22 6.45
CA VAL A 33 -7.94 -1.21 7.51
C VAL A 33 -8.33 0.14 6.93
N GLY A 34 -9.34 0.79 7.52
CA GLY A 34 -9.77 2.11 7.09
C GLY A 34 -11.25 2.40 7.35
N MET A 35 -11.55 3.68 7.54
CA MET A 35 -12.88 4.20 7.90
C MET A 35 -13.96 3.79 6.90
N ALA A 36 -15.22 3.69 7.35
CA ALA A 36 -16.43 3.54 6.54
C ALA A 36 -16.36 2.45 5.43
N PRO A 37 -16.06 1.18 5.74
CA PRO A 37 -16.16 0.11 4.75
C PRO A 37 -17.59 0.01 4.23
N SER A 38 -17.77 -0.19 2.92
CA SER A 38 -19.08 -0.52 2.37
C SER A 38 -19.52 -1.92 2.81
N ASP A 39 -20.82 -2.23 2.71
CA ASP A 39 -21.34 -3.57 3.00
C ASP A 39 -20.63 -4.67 2.19
N ALA A 40 -20.24 -4.36 0.96
CA ALA A 40 -19.47 -5.27 0.12
C ALA A 40 -18.09 -5.59 0.72
N VAL A 41 -17.42 -4.60 1.32
CA VAL A 41 -16.12 -4.80 1.99
C VAL A 41 -16.31 -5.51 3.32
N LEU A 42 -17.33 -5.17 4.10
CA LEU A 42 -17.64 -5.85 5.37
C LEU A 42 -17.83 -7.36 5.17
N LYS A 43 -18.56 -7.75 4.12
CA LYS A 43 -18.75 -9.17 3.73
C LYS A 43 -17.45 -9.90 3.40
N LEU A 44 -16.39 -9.21 2.96
CA LEU A 44 -15.10 -9.87 2.74
C LEU A 44 -14.51 -10.39 4.05
N GLY A 45 -14.82 -9.77 5.19
CA GLY A 45 -14.37 -10.21 6.51
C GLY A 45 -14.99 -11.53 6.98
N GLU A 46 -16.02 -12.03 6.28
CA GLU A 46 -16.59 -13.35 6.52
C GLU A 46 -15.78 -14.46 5.82
N GLN A 47 -14.85 -14.09 4.92
CA GLN A 47 -13.98 -15.05 4.25
C GLN A 47 -12.79 -15.44 5.13
N PRO A 48 -12.28 -16.69 5.02
CA PRO A 48 -11.11 -17.09 5.79
C PRO A 48 -9.90 -16.23 5.45
N ASN A 49 -9.08 -15.93 6.46
CA ASN A 49 -7.83 -15.16 6.31
C ASN A 49 -8.03 -13.69 5.89
N VAL A 50 -9.23 -13.13 6.08
CA VAL A 50 -9.52 -11.71 5.86
C VAL A 50 -9.93 -11.06 7.17
N LEU A 51 -9.33 -9.92 7.49
CA LEU A 51 -9.72 -9.08 8.63
C LEU A 51 -10.23 -7.74 8.10
N VAL A 52 -11.47 -7.38 8.40
CA VAL A 52 -12.00 -6.04 8.13
C VAL A 52 -12.21 -5.33 9.47
N THR A 53 -11.42 -4.30 9.71
CA THR A 53 -11.42 -3.59 11.01
C THR A 53 -12.48 -2.49 11.11
N GLY A 54 -12.91 -1.96 9.97
CA GLY A 54 -13.63 -0.69 9.93
C GLY A 54 -12.73 0.51 10.22
N GLY A 55 -13.32 1.57 10.76
CA GLY A 55 -12.58 2.75 11.19
C GLY A 55 -11.76 2.49 12.44
N VAL A 56 -10.47 2.81 12.40
CA VAL A 56 -9.56 2.71 13.53
C VAL A 56 -9.03 4.10 13.90
N PRO A 57 -8.74 4.37 15.18
CA PRO A 57 -8.19 5.66 15.60
C PRO A 57 -6.76 5.88 15.09
N ASP A 58 -6.02 4.80 14.85
CA ASP A 58 -4.65 4.83 14.35
C ASP A 58 -4.35 3.61 13.47
N ILE A 59 -3.87 3.84 12.26
CA ILE A 59 -3.51 2.79 11.30
C ILE A 59 -2.09 2.24 11.54
N ARG A 60 -1.23 2.99 12.22
CA ARG A 60 0.19 2.65 12.38
C ARG A 60 0.43 1.29 13.03
N PRO A 61 -0.31 0.86 14.07
CA PRO A 61 -0.13 -0.48 14.62
C PRO A 61 -0.34 -1.58 13.58
N TYR A 62 -1.35 -1.45 12.71
CA TYR A 62 -1.64 -2.42 11.67
C TYR A 62 -0.54 -2.47 10.61
N VAL A 63 -0.09 -1.31 10.15
CA VAL A 63 0.98 -1.22 9.14
C VAL A 63 2.31 -1.71 9.72
N GLN A 64 2.63 -1.36 10.97
CA GLN A 64 3.85 -1.77 11.66
C GLN A 64 3.97 -3.30 11.80
N HIS A 65 2.86 -3.99 12.00
CA HIS A 65 2.85 -5.46 12.11
C HIS A 65 2.64 -6.18 10.77
N ALA A 66 2.23 -5.49 9.72
CA ALA A 66 2.11 -6.07 8.39
C ALA A 66 3.50 -6.42 7.80
N LEU A 67 3.56 -7.54 7.07
CA LEU A 67 4.73 -7.93 6.27
C LEU A 67 4.94 -6.97 5.10
N ALA A 68 3.86 -6.58 4.43
CA ALA A 68 3.87 -5.63 3.33
C ALA A 68 2.55 -4.84 3.28
N ALA A 69 2.61 -3.64 2.70
CA ALA A 69 1.43 -2.91 2.27
C ALA A 69 1.03 -3.39 0.88
N CYS A 70 -0.20 -3.89 0.73
CA CYS A 70 -0.73 -4.37 -0.55
C CYS A 70 -1.64 -3.31 -1.21
N LEU A 71 -1.27 -2.87 -2.41
CA LEU A 71 -1.97 -1.85 -3.19
C LEU A 71 -2.32 -2.38 -4.59
N PRO A 72 -3.31 -3.29 -4.70
CA PRO A 72 -3.70 -3.90 -5.98
C PRO A 72 -4.64 -2.99 -6.79
N LEU A 73 -4.28 -1.72 -6.98
CA LEU A 73 -5.14 -0.71 -7.63
C LEU A 73 -4.95 -0.67 -9.14
N THR A 74 -5.99 -0.98 -9.92
CA THR A 74 -5.96 -0.82 -11.39
C THR A 74 -6.54 0.50 -11.87
N ILE A 75 -7.12 1.28 -10.95
CA ILE A 75 -7.61 2.63 -11.20
C ILE A 75 -7.01 3.52 -10.11
N ALA A 76 -5.91 4.20 -10.43
CA ALA A 76 -5.24 5.14 -9.55
C ALA A 76 -5.14 6.51 -10.24
N ARG A 77 -5.40 7.59 -9.49
CA ARG A 77 -5.20 8.97 -9.95
C ARG A 77 -4.40 9.72 -8.90
N GLY A 78 -3.43 10.49 -9.36
CA GLY A 78 -2.50 11.20 -8.48
C GLY A 78 -1.61 10.25 -7.67
N ILE A 79 -0.84 10.85 -6.78
CA ILE A 79 0.03 10.11 -5.86
C ILE A 79 -0.82 9.37 -4.84
N GLN A 80 -0.51 8.09 -4.64
CA GLN A 80 -1.18 7.28 -3.64
C GLN A 80 -0.52 7.47 -2.27
N ASN A 81 -1.11 8.30 -1.40
CA ASN A 81 -0.55 8.57 -0.07
C ASN A 81 -0.29 7.31 0.75
N LYS A 82 -1.16 6.29 0.64
CA LYS A 82 -0.95 4.99 1.31
C LYS A 82 0.37 4.29 0.94
N ALA A 83 0.91 4.51 -0.26
CA ALA A 83 2.23 4.01 -0.62
C ALA A 83 3.33 4.82 0.08
N LEU A 84 3.23 6.16 0.08
CA LEU A 84 4.18 7.01 0.79
C LEU A 84 4.17 6.78 2.31
N GLU A 85 2.99 6.58 2.91
CA GLU A 85 2.82 6.21 4.32
C GLU A 85 3.50 4.86 4.61
N ALA A 86 3.30 3.85 3.77
CA ALA A 86 3.97 2.57 3.91
C ALA A 86 5.51 2.69 3.79
N MET A 87 6.01 3.45 2.81
CA MET A 87 7.44 3.74 2.65
C MET A 87 8.00 4.47 3.87
N ALA A 88 7.29 5.48 4.39
CA ALA A 88 7.66 6.19 5.62
C ALA A 88 7.66 5.26 6.85
N MET A 89 6.83 4.23 6.85
CA MET A 89 6.82 3.18 7.88
C MET A 89 7.81 2.04 7.61
N GLU A 90 8.70 2.22 6.62
CA GLU A 90 9.73 1.26 6.20
C GLU A 90 9.16 -0.10 5.77
N LYS A 91 7.99 -0.10 5.15
CA LYS A 91 7.31 -1.33 4.72
C LYS A 91 7.61 -1.67 3.27
N THR A 92 7.78 -2.97 3.04
CA THR A 92 7.67 -3.56 1.71
C THR A 92 6.32 -3.22 1.09
N ILE A 93 6.33 -2.92 -0.20
CA ILE A 93 5.13 -2.61 -0.97
C ILE A 93 4.92 -3.72 -1.99
N LEU A 94 3.70 -4.24 -2.04
CA LEU A 94 3.20 -5.05 -3.14
C LEU A 94 2.16 -4.22 -3.88
N ALA A 95 2.41 -3.86 -5.13
CA ALA A 95 1.57 -2.88 -5.83
C ALA A 95 1.41 -3.21 -7.32
N THR A 96 0.33 -2.70 -7.89
CA THR A 96 0.23 -2.53 -9.35
C THR A 96 1.10 -1.36 -9.81
N PRO A 97 1.45 -1.28 -11.12
CA PRO A 97 2.14 -0.10 -11.66
C PRO A 97 1.37 1.20 -11.39
N ASP A 98 0.04 1.17 -11.57
CA ASP A 98 -0.81 2.36 -11.39
C ASP A 98 -0.79 2.87 -9.94
N ALA A 99 -0.71 1.97 -8.95
CA ALA A 99 -0.63 2.37 -7.54
C ALA A 99 0.67 3.12 -7.19
N MET A 100 1.73 2.91 -7.97
CA MET A 100 3.01 3.60 -7.81
C MET A 100 3.17 4.80 -8.76
N ALA A 101 2.20 5.04 -9.64
CA ALA A 101 2.26 6.14 -10.58
C ALA A 101 2.35 7.49 -9.84
N GLY A 102 3.33 8.32 -10.23
CA GLY A 102 3.61 9.62 -9.60
C GLY A 102 4.54 9.56 -8.39
N ILE A 103 4.91 8.37 -7.91
CA ILE A 103 5.99 8.20 -6.94
C ILE A 103 7.30 8.08 -7.71
N ARG A 104 8.29 8.89 -7.33
CA ARG A 104 9.64 8.89 -7.90
C ARG A 104 10.26 7.53 -7.65
N ASP A 105 11.03 7.05 -8.62
CA ASP A 105 11.73 5.79 -8.49
C ASP A 105 12.68 5.82 -7.28
N CYS A 106 12.59 4.81 -6.44
CA CYS A 106 13.40 4.64 -5.25
C CYS A 106 14.05 3.26 -5.33
N PRO A 107 15.25 3.14 -5.91
CA PRO A 107 15.89 1.84 -6.17
C PRO A 107 16.09 0.99 -4.91
N ASP A 108 16.17 1.66 -3.76
CA ASP A 108 16.39 1.06 -2.45
C ASP A 108 15.10 0.74 -1.67
N ALA A 109 13.92 1.04 -2.23
CA ALA A 109 12.64 0.65 -1.65
C ALA A 109 12.25 -0.77 -2.14
N PRO A 110 11.91 -1.70 -1.23
CA PRO A 110 11.43 -3.03 -1.61
C PRO A 110 10.00 -2.94 -2.13
N VAL A 111 9.88 -2.56 -3.41
CA VAL A 111 8.62 -2.46 -4.14
C VAL A 111 8.51 -3.64 -5.11
N HIS A 112 7.52 -4.48 -4.90
CA HIS A 112 7.17 -5.58 -5.77
C HIS A 112 6.01 -5.17 -6.67
N ILE A 113 6.27 -5.05 -7.96
CA ILE A 113 5.28 -4.67 -8.96
C ILE A 113 4.64 -5.92 -9.58
N ALA A 114 3.32 -5.95 -9.59
CA ALA A 114 2.52 -7.00 -10.21
C ALA A 114 1.42 -6.42 -11.10
N ARG A 115 1.38 -6.83 -12.38
CA ARG A 115 0.46 -6.30 -13.41
C ARG A 115 -0.84 -7.10 -13.54
N ASN A 116 -0.83 -8.34 -13.08
CA ASN A 116 -1.93 -9.29 -13.22
C ASN A 116 -1.98 -10.23 -12.01
N ARG A 117 -2.97 -11.12 -12.00
CA ARG A 117 -3.21 -12.09 -10.92
C ARG A 117 -1.98 -12.96 -10.65
N ASP A 118 -1.40 -13.55 -11.67
CA ASP A 118 -0.34 -14.54 -11.52
C ASP A 118 0.96 -13.89 -11.02
N GLU A 119 1.26 -12.67 -11.49
CA GLU A 119 2.33 -11.84 -10.93
C GLU A 119 2.04 -11.46 -9.47
N MET A 120 0.80 -11.12 -9.12
CA MET A 120 0.44 -10.75 -7.75
C MET A 120 0.61 -11.92 -6.79
N ILE A 121 0.24 -13.14 -7.20
CA ILE A 121 0.47 -14.37 -6.45
C ILE A 121 1.98 -14.61 -6.29
N THR A 122 2.73 -14.54 -7.39
CA THR A 122 4.18 -14.80 -7.40
C THR A 122 4.91 -13.82 -6.48
N GLN A 123 4.64 -12.52 -6.60
CA GLN A 123 5.27 -11.51 -5.76
C GLN A 123 4.83 -11.61 -4.30
N SER A 124 3.59 -11.99 -4.02
CA SER A 124 3.15 -12.27 -2.65
C SER A 124 3.96 -13.39 -2.02
N ARG A 125 4.23 -14.49 -2.75
CA ARG A 125 5.07 -15.60 -2.27
C ARG A 125 6.49 -15.16 -1.97
N VAL A 126 7.11 -14.38 -2.87
CA VAL A 126 8.45 -13.80 -2.65
C VAL A 126 8.50 -12.99 -1.36
N ILE A 127 7.48 -12.17 -1.08
CA ILE A 127 7.41 -11.38 0.16
C ILE A 127 7.25 -12.29 1.38
N LEU A 128 6.37 -13.28 1.31
CA LEU A 128 6.08 -14.20 2.42
C LEU A 128 7.28 -15.06 2.80
N GLU A 129 8.19 -15.31 1.85
CA GLU A 129 9.42 -16.10 2.06
C GLU A 129 10.64 -15.24 2.41
N SER A 130 10.52 -13.91 2.36
CA SER A 130 11.64 -13.00 2.62
C SER A 130 11.92 -12.81 4.12
N GLN A 131 13.21 -12.81 4.49
CA GLN A 131 13.67 -12.66 5.86
C GLN A 131 13.91 -11.20 6.30
N ASN A 132 13.92 -10.24 5.36
CA ASN A 132 14.17 -8.83 5.68
C ASN A 132 13.24 -7.90 4.90
N LEU A 133 12.17 -7.45 5.57
CA LEU A 133 11.11 -6.62 4.99
C LEU A 133 11.18 -5.15 5.44
N ARG A 134 12.24 -4.75 6.16
CA ARG A 134 12.42 -3.36 6.58
C ARG A 134 13.19 -2.56 5.55
N ALA A 135 12.69 -1.36 5.29
CA ALA A 135 13.20 -0.45 4.27
C ALA A 135 13.58 0.95 4.83
N PRO A 136 14.63 1.09 5.64
CA PRO A 136 15.02 2.38 6.22
C PRO A 136 15.31 3.45 5.16
N LYS A 137 15.85 3.05 4.00
CA LYS A 137 16.10 3.95 2.88
C LYS A 137 14.82 4.46 2.22
N ALA A 138 13.73 3.67 2.21
CA ALA A 138 12.44 4.12 1.73
C ALA A 138 11.85 5.24 2.60
N ARG A 139 12.04 5.16 3.94
CA ARG A 139 11.66 6.25 4.84
C ARG A 139 12.44 7.52 4.55
N ALA A 140 13.77 7.43 4.45
CA ALA A 140 14.62 8.58 4.16
C ALA A 140 14.18 9.26 2.84
N PHE A 141 13.94 8.46 1.80
CA PHE A 141 13.44 8.95 0.51
C PHE A 141 12.12 9.72 0.62
N VAL A 142 11.15 9.23 1.41
CA VAL A 142 9.88 9.95 1.61
C VAL A 142 10.11 11.27 2.34
N ILE A 143 10.94 11.29 3.38
CA ILE A 143 11.27 12.52 4.12
C ILE A 143 11.89 13.56 3.17
N ASP A 144 12.85 13.14 2.35
CA ASP A 144 13.65 14.04 1.50
C ASP A 144 12.86 14.58 0.29
N HIS A 145 11.90 13.82 -0.24
CA HIS A 145 11.22 14.17 -1.50
C HIS A 145 9.73 14.45 -1.36
N TYR A 146 9.11 14.03 -0.27
CA TYR A 146 7.67 14.14 -0.06
C TYR A 146 7.29 14.77 1.29
N GLY A 147 8.29 15.11 2.13
CA GLY A 147 8.09 15.90 3.34
C GLY A 147 7.58 17.31 3.04
N TRP A 148 6.86 17.89 4.01
CA TRP A 148 6.35 19.26 3.91
C TRP A 148 7.46 20.27 3.65
N ASP A 149 8.59 20.16 4.35
CA ASP A 149 9.73 21.08 4.18
C ASP A 149 10.32 21.02 2.76
N ALA A 150 10.33 19.84 2.13
CA ALA A 150 10.84 19.67 0.78
C ALA A 150 9.89 20.27 -0.27
N ASN A 151 8.58 20.08 -0.10
CA ASN A 151 7.58 20.56 -1.05
C ASN A 151 7.24 22.06 -0.86
N LEU A 152 7.24 22.56 0.37
CA LEU A 152 6.93 23.96 0.67
C LEU A 152 8.04 24.90 0.22
N LYS A 153 9.33 24.52 0.35
CA LYS A 153 10.44 25.34 -0.16
C LYS A 153 10.32 25.62 -1.66
N GLN A 154 9.93 24.62 -2.44
CA GLN A 154 9.72 24.77 -3.87
C GLN A 154 8.50 25.68 -4.14
N TYR A 155 7.40 25.47 -3.42
CA TYR A 155 6.20 26.29 -3.53
C TYR A 155 6.47 27.77 -3.16
N GLU A 156 7.19 28.01 -2.07
CA GLU A 156 7.63 29.35 -1.66
C GLU A 156 8.52 30.00 -2.71
N THR A 157 9.45 29.24 -3.30
CA THR A 157 10.30 29.75 -4.39
C THR A 157 9.46 30.12 -5.62
N ASP A 158 8.52 29.27 -6.01
CA ASP A 158 7.75 29.44 -7.25
C ASP A 158 6.63 30.51 -7.12
N ILE A 159 6.09 30.73 -5.92
CA ILE A 159 4.96 31.64 -5.68
C ILE A 159 5.35 32.92 -4.95
N LEU A 160 6.31 32.85 -4.02
CA LEU A 160 6.80 34.02 -3.28
C LEU A 160 8.08 34.60 -3.90
N GLY A 161 8.71 33.92 -4.86
CA GLY A 161 9.93 34.35 -5.55
C GLY A 161 9.77 35.52 -6.55
N TRP A 162 8.70 36.32 -6.48
CA TRP A 162 8.57 37.59 -7.20
C TRP A 162 8.88 38.80 -6.31
N ALA A 163 10.02 38.75 -5.60
CA ALA A 163 10.57 39.91 -4.90
C ALA A 163 12.10 39.85 -4.90
N SER A 164 12.71 39.97 -6.07
CA SER A 164 14.09 40.44 -6.24
C SER A 164 14.24 41.16 -7.56
#